data_AF-G5KFQ2-F1
#
_entry.id   AF-G5KFQ2-F1
#
_cell.length_a   1.000
_cell.length_b   1.000
_cell.length_c   1.000
_cell.angle_alpha   90.00
_cell.angle_beta   90.00
_cell.angle_gamma   90.00
#
_symmetry.space_group_name_H-M   'P 1'
#
loop_
_entity.id
_entity.type
_entity.pdbx_description
1 polymer ?
#
loop_
_entity_poly.entity_id
_entity_poly.type
_entity_poly.pdbx_seq_one_letter_code
_entity_poly.pdbx_strand_id
1 'polypeptide(L)'
;MIETGFVARIVGIDMIIDKVYNNNIVQLIGENKEEIIAMGRGIGFQKKPGQSIDDTQVEKWFVPQNQKVSDDISTVYSDLSEQEVEAVLAIIQLGQKELEMTFDAALYIALADHIHYTIERIQDGFSINNPLSWEIRKFYPKEYTVGQKALDIIKDKLNINLPSDEGSSIALHLINAQKDSGMVEKN
;
A
#
# COMPACT_ATOMS: atom_id res chain seq x y z
N MET A 1 -5.42 -14.67 9.74
CA MET A 1 -5.76 -15.91 9.01
C MET A 1 -6.95 -15.77 8.04
N ILE A 2 -7.50 -14.57 7.80
CA ILE A 2 -8.70 -14.40 6.94
C ILE A 2 -8.33 -14.08 5.47
N GLU A 3 -7.14 -13.56 5.17
CA GLU A 3 -6.78 -13.13 3.80
C GLU A 3 -6.59 -14.27 2.79
N THR A 4 -5.96 -15.38 3.17
CA THR A 4 -5.67 -16.48 2.23
C THR A 4 -6.89 -17.33 1.87
N GLY A 5 -7.86 -17.46 2.77
CA GLY A 5 -9.08 -18.25 2.54
C GLY A 5 -10.12 -17.53 1.68
N PHE A 6 -10.16 -16.20 1.71
CA PHE A 6 -11.09 -15.41 0.89
C PHE A 6 -10.59 -15.26 -0.54
N VAL A 7 -9.30 -14.91 -0.75
CA VAL A 7 -8.72 -14.81 -2.10
C VAL A 7 -8.78 -16.15 -2.84
N ALA A 8 -8.51 -17.28 -2.17
CA ALA A 8 -8.66 -18.61 -2.76
C ALA A 8 -10.12 -18.98 -3.13
N ARG A 9 -11.10 -18.27 -2.55
CA ARG A 9 -12.53 -18.42 -2.84
C ARG A 9 -12.98 -17.52 -3.98
N ILE A 10 -12.32 -16.39 -4.18
CA ILE A 10 -12.60 -15.39 -5.21
C ILE A 10 -12.09 -15.81 -6.59
N VAL A 11 -10.96 -16.52 -6.65
CA VAL A 11 -10.38 -17.00 -7.92
C VAL A 11 -11.37 -17.96 -8.60
N GLY A 12 -12.01 -17.49 -9.68
CA GLY A 12 -13.03 -18.24 -10.44
C GLY A 12 -14.50 -17.87 -10.15
N ILE A 13 -14.76 -16.84 -9.35
CA ILE A 13 -16.08 -16.23 -9.18
C ILE A 13 -16.26 -15.10 -10.21
N ASP A 14 -17.45 -14.97 -10.80
CA ASP A 14 -17.78 -13.85 -11.68
C ASP A 14 -17.85 -12.54 -10.86
N MET A 15 -16.72 -11.83 -10.80
CA MET A 15 -16.65 -10.48 -10.26
C MET A 15 -16.81 -9.47 -11.38
N ILE A 16 -17.72 -8.52 -11.17
CA ILE A 16 -17.93 -7.42 -12.10
C ILE A 16 -17.48 -6.12 -11.47
N ILE A 17 -16.88 -5.27 -12.29
CA ILE A 17 -16.52 -3.91 -11.92
C ILE A 17 -17.81 -3.15 -11.61
N ASP A 18 -17.90 -2.62 -10.40
CA ASP A 18 -18.92 -1.66 -10.01
C ASP A 18 -18.43 -0.23 -10.26
N LYS A 19 -17.16 0.03 -9.95
CA LYS A 19 -16.54 1.35 -10.12
C LYS A 19 -15.08 1.24 -10.58
N VAL A 20 -14.68 2.10 -11.51
CA VAL A 20 -13.27 2.30 -11.86
C VAL A 20 -12.84 3.60 -11.22
N TYR A 21 -11.88 3.55 -10.28
CA TYR A 21 -11.38 4.75 -9.62
C TYR A 21 -10.27 5.40 -10.45
N ASN A 22 -9.31 4.60 -10.90
CA ASN A 22 -8.25 5.02 -11.81
C ASN A 22 -7.70 3.80 -12.57
N ASN A 23 -6.58 3.96 -13.29
CA ASN A 23 -5.95 2.88 -14.04
C ASN A 23 -5.50 1.70 -13.17
N ASN A 24 -5.25 1.91 -11.88
CA ASN A 24 -4.65 0.92 -10.98
C ASN A 24 -5.61 0.41 -9.90
N ILE A 25 -6.81 0.97 -9.79
CA ILE A 25 -7.78 0.62 -8.75
C ILE A 25 -9.19 0.53 -9.31
N VAL A 26 -9.83 -0.61 -9.03
CA VAL A 26 -11.23 -0.84 -9.30
C VAL A 26 -11.95 -1.38 -8.08
N GLN A 27 -13.22 -1.03 -7.95
CA GLN A 27 -14.18 -1.70 -7.08
C GLN A 27 -14.93 -2.75 -7.88
N LEU A 28 -15.01 -3.94 -7.30
CA LEU A 28 -15.77 -5.07 -7.80
C LEU A 28 -16.89 -5.40 -6.83
N ILE A 29 -17.94 -6.02 -7.37
CA ILE A 29 -18.98 -6.67 -6.58
C ILE A 29 -18.91 -8.17 -6.85
N GLY A 30 -18.78 -8.96 -5.78
CA GLY A 30 -18.87 -10.42 -5.82
C GLY A 30 -20.30 -10.95 -5.85
N GLU A 31 -20.47 -12.25 -6.05
CA GLU A 31 -21.78 -12.91 -6.16
C GLU A 31 -22.70 -12.70 -4.94
N ASN A 32 -22.13 -12.55 -3.73
CA ASN A 32 -22.89 -12.32 -2.50
C ASN A 32 -23.07 -10.82 -2.18
N LYS A 33 -22.84 -9.95 -3.17
CA LYS A 33 -22.85 -8.48 -3.03
C LYS A 33 -21.78 -7.94 -2.08
N GLU A 34 -20.71 -8.69 -1.88
CA GLU A 34 -19.54 -8.20 -1.18
C GLU A 34 -18.77 -7.22 -2.07
N GLU A 35 -18.39 -6.08 -1.47
CA GLU A 35 -17.51 -5.11 -2.12
C GLU A 35 -16.06 -5.54 -1.97
N ILE A 36 -15.33 -5.50 -3.08
CA ILE A 36 -13.93 -5.89 -3.15
C ILE A 36 -13.18 -4.78 -3.89
N ILE A 37 -12.05 -4.34 -3.35
CA ILE A 37 -11.14 -3.44 -4.06
C ILE A 37 -9.99 -4.28 -4.59
N ALA A 38 -9.74 -4.14 -5.90
CA ALA A 38 -8.59 -4.73 -6.55
C ALA A 38 -7.60 -3.61 -6.91
N MET A 39 -6.35 -3.79 -6.48
CA MET A 39 -5.23 -2.95 -6.85
C MET A 39 -4.25 -3.73 -7.71
N GLY A 40 -3.78 -3.11 -8.78
CA GLY A 40 -2.79 -3.72 -9.65
C GLY A 40 -2.51 -2.85 -10.86
N ARG A 41 -1.32 -3.02 -11.44
CA ARG A 41 -0.87 -2.20 -12.57
C ARG A 41 -1.83 -2.29 -13.76
N GLY A 42 -2.44 -1.16 -14.12
CA GLY A 42 -3.28 -1.04 -15.31
C GLY A 42 -4.60 -1.83 -15.24
N ILE A 43 -4.99 -2.32 -14.07
CA ILE A 43 -6.18 -3.17 -13.89
C ILE A 43 -7.50 -2.47 -14.31
N GLY A 44 -7.56 -1.16 -14.13
CA GLY A 44 -8.70 -0.31 -14.53
C GLY A 44 -8.53 0.33 -15.91
N PHE A 45 -7.39 0.15 -16.58
CA PHE A 45 -7.11 0.80 -17.86
C PHE A 45 -8.09 0.34 -18.94
N GLN A 46 -8.80 1.30 -19.55
CA GLN A 46 -9.86 1.07 -20.54
C GLN A 46 -11.03 0.20 -20.05
N LYS A 47 -11.15 -0.02 -18.74
CA LYS A 47 -12.27 -0.75 -18.14
C LYS A 47 -13.46 0.15 -17.86
N LYS A 48 -14.63 -0.45 -17.70
CA LYS A 48 -15.90 0.22 -17.37
C LYS A 48 -16.72 -0.64 -16.39
N PRO A 49 -17.64 -0.03 -15.62
CA PRO A 49 -18.62 -0.77 -14.84
C PRO A 49 -19.34 -1.84 -15.68
N GLY A 50 -19.57 -3.01 -15.08
CA GLY A 50 -20.16 -4.20 -15.69
C GLY A 50 -19.17 -5.11 -16.43
N GLN A 51 -17.88 -4.76 -16.52
CA GLN A 51 -16.85 -5.62 -17.11
C GLN A 51 -16.12 -6.43 -16.04
N SER A 52 -15.48 -7.54 -16.44
CA SER A 52 -14.54 -8.27 -15.57
C SER A 52 -13.11 -7.71 -15.70
N ILE A 53 -12.28 -8.05 -14.73
CA ILE A 53 -10.84 -7.81 -14.73
C ILE A 53 -10.06 -9.09 -15.03
N ASP A 54 -8.77 -8.93 -15.33
CA ASP A 54 -7.83 -10.03 -15.36
C ASP A 54 -7.21 -10.17 -13.96
N ASP A 55 -7.62 -11.19 -13.21
CA ASP A 55 -7.16 -11.43 -11.84
C ASP A 55 -5.64 -11.63 -11.75
N THR A 56 -4.97 -11.99 -12.86
CA THR A 56 -3.50 -12.14 -12.89
C THR A 56 -2.76 -10.81 -12.78
N GLN A 57 -3.44 -9.69 -13.05
CA GLN A 57 -2.89 -8.34 -12.93
C GLN A 57 -3.10 -7.76 -11.52
N VAL A 58 -3.80 -8.46 -10.64
CA VAL A 58 -4.09 -7.99 -9.29
C VAL A 58 -2.88 -8.22 -8.39
N GLU A 59 -2.34 -7.15 -7.85
CA GLU A 59 -1.23 -7.18 -6.89
C GLU A 59 -1.76 -7.28 -5.46
N LYS A 60 -2.91 -6.66 -5.16
CA LYS A 60 -3.54 -6.73 -3.85
C LYS A 60 -5.07 -6.65 -3.92
N TRP A 61 -5.70 -7.50 -3.11
CA TRP A 61 -7.14 -7.49 -2.84
C TRP A 61 -7.42 -6.90 -1.46
N PHE A 62 -8.47 -6.09 -1.37
CA PHE A 62 -9.05 -5.65 -0.10
C PHE A 62 -10.55 -5.96 -0.06
N VAL A 63 -10.99 -6.43 1.10
CA VAL A 63 -12.41 -6.44 1.47
C VAL A 63 -12.59 -5.33 2.49
N PRO A 64 -13.14 -4.17 2.11
CA PRO A 64 -13.35 -3.07 3.04
C PRO A 64 -14.25 -3.51 4.19
N GLN A 65 -13.87 -3.16 5.42
CA GLN A 65 -14.72 -3.44 6.60
C GLN A 65 -15.99 -2.58 6.62
N ASN A 66 -15.93 -1.42 5.96
CA ASN A 66 -17.02 -0.47 5.82
C ASN A 66 -16.72 0.47 4.63
N GLN A 67 -17.72 1.27 4.25
CA GLN A 67 -17.61 2.25 3.16
C GLN A 67 -16.44 3.23 3.35
N LYS A 68 -16.17 3.67 4.58
CA LYS A 68 -15.11 4.64 4.86
C LYS A 68 -13.74 4.13 4.41
N VAL A 69 -13.42 2.86 4.66
CA VAL A 69 -12.14 2.28 4.23
C VAL A 69 -12.04 2.26 2.70
N SER A 70 -13.15 2.00 2.00
CA SER A 70 -13.18 2.06 0.53
C SER A 70 -12.95 3.48 0.02
N ASP A 71 -13.62 4.45 0.63
CA ASP A 71 -13.50 5.86 0.28
C ASP A 71 -12.08 6.39 0.56
N ASP A 72 -11.46 6.03 1.69
CA ASP A 72 -10.10 6.44 2.03
C ASP A 72 -9.07 5.86 1.03
N ILE A 73 -9.18 4.57 0.71
CA ILE A 73 -8.32 3.92 -0.29
C ILE A 73 -8.45 4.63 -1.65
N SER A 74 -9.69 4.81 -2.11
CA SER A 74 -9.92 5.40 -3.42
C SER A 74 -9.46 6.85 -3.49
N THR A 75 -9.64 7.62 -2.42
CA THR A 75 -9.21 9.03 -2.35
C THR A 75 -7.70 9.12 -2.46
N VAL A 76 -6.97 8.48 -1.54
CA VAL A 76 -5.50 8.58 -1.49
C VAL A 76 -4.89 8.15 -2.81
N TYR A 77 -5.28 7.00 -3.34
CA TYR A 77 -4.66 6.48 -4.56
C TYR A 77 -5.14 7.18 -5.84
N SER A 78 -6.18 8.01 -5.81
CA SER A 78 -6.57 8.82 -6.97
C SER A 78 -5.59 9.96 -7.24
N ASP A 79 -4.87 10.41 -6.21
CA ASP A 79 -3.87 11.49 -6.31
C ASP A 79 -2.49 10.97 -6.73
N LEU A 80 -2.23 9.67 -6.55
CA LEU A 80 -0.96 9.05 -6.92
C LEU A 80 -0.82 8.84 -8.43
N SER A 81 0.37 9.14 -8.94
CA SER A 81 0.83 8.69 -10.26
C SER A 81 0.99 7.17 -10.33
N GLU A 82 1.02 6.62 -11.55
CA GLU A 82 1.21 5.17 -11.76
C GLU A 82 2.51 4.67 -11.11
N GLN A 83 3.59 5.44 -11.23
CA GLN A 83 4.88 5.08 -10.63
C GLN A 83 4.87 5.16 -9.10
N GLU A 84 4.09 6.07 -8.50
CA GLU A 84 3.93 6.14 -7.03
C GLU A 84 3.18 4.92 -6.51
N VAL A 85 2.08 4.52 -7.16
CA VAL A 85 1.35 3.29 -6.79
C VAL A 85 2.28 2.09 -6.84
N GLU A 86 3.08 1.95 -7.91
CA GLU A 86 4.05 0.88 -8.02
C GLU A 86 5.13 0.91 -6.92
N ALA A 87 5.57 2.11 -6.51
CA ALA A 87 6.56 2.25 -5.44
C ALA A 87 5.98 1.81 -4.10
N VAL A 88 4.76 2.28 -3.77
CA VAL A 88 4.05 1.90 -2.55
C VAL A 88 3.87 0.38 -2.46
N LEU A 89 3.33 -0.24 -3.51
CA LEU A 89 3.08 -1.69 -3.52
C LEU A 89 4.39 -2.48 -3.39
N ALA A 90 5.45 -2.07 -4.08
CA ALA A 90 6.77 -2.71 -3.98
C ALA A 90 7.39 -2.58 -2.57
N ILE A 91 7.24 -1.42 -1.92
CA ILE A 91 7.74 -1.19 -0.55
C ILE A 91 6.98 -2.06 0.45
N ILE A 92 5.66 -2.14 0.32
CA ILE A 92 4.84 -2.98 1.20
C ILE A 92 5.20 -4.45 0.99
N GLN A 93 5.33 -4.90 -0.27
CA GLN A 93 5.75 -6.27 -0.58
C GLN A 93 7.13 -6.60 -0.01
N LEU A 94 8.09 -5.66 -0.11
CA LEU A 94 9.40 -5.79 0.54
C LEU A 94 9.26 -5.95 2.06
N GLY A 95 8.47 -5.08 2.70
CA GLY A 95 8.20 -5.15 4.13
C GLY A 95 7.58 -6.47 4.56
N GLN A 96 6.57 -6.96 3.83
CA GLN A 96 5.92 -8.23 4.12
C GLN A 96 6.91 -9.41 4.06
N LYS A 97 7.79 -9.39 3.05
CA LYS A 97 8.81 -10.43 2.86
C LYS A 97 9.87 -10.40 3.96
N GLU A 98 10.43 -9.23 4.25
CA GLU A 98 11.58 -9.09 5.15
C GLU A 98 11.17 -9.14 6.64
N LEU A 99 9.92 -8.78 6.95
CA LEU A 99 9.35 -8.81 8.30
C LEU A 99 8.45 -10.03 8.54
N GLU A 100 8.31 -10.91 7.54
CA GLU A 100 7.55 -12.17 7.60
C GLU A 100 6.11 -11.99 8.12
N MET A 101 5.45 -10.94 7.65
CA MET A 101 4.11 -10.58 8.09
C MET A 101 3.23 -10.06 6.96
N THR A 102 1.94 -9.92 7.24
CA THR A 102 0.95 -9.30 6.37
C THR A 102 0.51 -7.97 6.96
N PHE A 103 0.14 -7.03 6.09
CA PHE A 103 -0.36 -5.73 6.50
C PHE A 103 -1.79 -5.52 6.03
N ASP A 104 -2.57 -4.81 6.84
CA ASP A 104 -3.94 -4.46 6.54
C ASP A 104 -4.04 -3.19 5.68
N ALA A 105 -5.26 -2.81 5.31
CA ALA A 105 -5.53 -1.62 4.52
C ALA A 105 -4.98 -0.32 5.14
N ALA A 106 -4.86 -0.23 6.46
CA ALA A 106 -4.42 1.00 7.12
C ALA A 106 -2.98 1.36 6.74
N LEU A 107 -2.08 0.37 6.61
CA LEU A 107 -0.73 0.64 6.13
C LEU A 107 -0.74 1.11 4.66
N TYR A 108 -1.53 0.47 3.80
CA TYR A 108 -1.58 0.82 2.37
C TYR A 108 -2.07 2.24 2.15
N ILE A 109 -3.01 2.71 2.97
CA ILE A 109 -3.50 4.10 2.96
C ILE A 109 -2.42 5.03 3.50
N ALA A 110 -1.92 4.77 4.72
CA ALA A 110 -1.02 5.67 5.41
C ALA A 110 0.34 5.82 4.71
N LEU A 111 0.87 4.75 4.13
CA LEU A 111 2.14 4.79 3.43
C LEU A 111 2.02 5.46 2.04
N ALA A 112 0.90 5.24 1.34
CA ALA A 112 0.64 5.94 0.07
C ALA A 112 0.55 7.45 0.26
N ASP A 113 -0.23 7.89 1.25
CA ASP A 113 -0.36 9.29 1.63
C ASP A 113 0.99 9.91 2.03
N HIS A 114 1.77 9.20 2.86
CA HIS A 114 3.10 9.64 3.27
C HIS A 114 4.06 9.81 2.08
N ILE A 115 4.14 8.81 1.20
CA ILE A 115 5.06 8.84 0.05
C ILE A 115 4.70 9.98 -0.90
N HIS A 116 3.42 10.10 -1.24
CA HIS A 116 2.93 11.16 -2.12
C HIS A 116 3.26 12.54 -1.55
N TYR A 117 2.92 12.78 -0.29
CA TYR A 117 3.19 14.06 0.36
C TYR A 117 4.69 14.35 0.52
N THR A 118 5.51 13.35 0.83
CA THR A 118 6.97 13.48 0.91
C THR A 118 7.56 13.91 -0.45
N ILE A 119 7.05 13.35 -1.55
CA ILE A 119 7.47 13.71 -2.91
C ILE A 119 7.12 15.15 -3.23
N GLU A 120 5.86 15.56 -3.02
CA GLU A 120 5.41 16.94 -3.26
C GLU A 120 6.30 17.94 -2.50
N ARG A 121 6.56 17.68 -1.23
CA ARG A 121 7.39 18.58 -0.39
C ARG A 121 8.84 18.69 -0.83
N ILE A 122 9.44 17.58 -1.25
CA ILE A 122 10.83 17.58 -1.72
C ILE A 122 10.94 18.35 -3.04
N GLN A 123 9.94 18.26 -3.90
CA GLN A 123 9.86 19.04 -5.14
C GLN A 123 9.72 20.55 -4.84
N ASP A 124 9.02 20.91 -3.76
CA ASP A 124 8.92 22.28 -3.25
C ASP A 124 10.17 22.77 -2.49
N GLY A 125 11.20 21.93 -2.35
CA GLY A 125 12.48 22.28 -1.73
C GLY A 125 12.48 22.22 -0.20
N PHE A 126 11.49 21.58 0.43
CA PHE A 126 11.47 21.39 1.88
C PHE A 126 12.33 20.19 2.31
N SER A 127 13.12 20.38 3.37
CA SER A 127 13.83 19.28 4.04
C SER A 127 12.92 18.62 5.07
N ILE A 128 12.95 17.30 5.11
CA ILE A 128 12.24 16.50 6.10
C ILE A 128 13.28 15.78 6.96
N ASN A 129 13.14 15.91 8.28
CA ASN A 129 13.97 15.23 9.27
C ASN A 129 13.05 14.44 10.20
N ASN A 130 13.48 13.23 10.56
CA ASN A 130 12.72 12.41 11.49
C ASN A 130 13.38 12.48 12.88
N PRO A 131 12.72 13.09 13.89
CA PRO A 131 13.31 13.26 15.21
C PRO A 131 13.56 11.92 15.94
N LEU A 132 12.99 10.82 15.46
CA LEU A 132 13.14 9.47 16.02
C LEU A 132 14.11 8.60 15.23
N SER A 133 14.83 9.14 14.25
CA SER A 133 15.75 8.36 13.40
C SER A 133 16.74 7.51 14.20
N TRP A 134 17.26 8.05 15.31
CA TRP A 134 18.20 7.32 16.16
C TRP A 134 17.53 6.16 16.89
N GLU A 135 16.39 6.40 17.52
CA GLU A 135 15.60 5.40 18.26
C GLU A 135 15.15 4.28 17.33
N ILE A 136 14.63 4.61 16.14
CA ILE A 136 14.17 3.64 15.16
C ILE A 136 15.33 2.75 14.71
N ARG A 137 16.48 3.35 14.34
CA ARG A 137 17.67 2.57 13.97
C ARG A 137 18.17 1.68 15.10
N LYS A 138 18.05 2.13 16.35
CA LYS A 138 18.56 1.42 17.53
C LYS A 138 17.65 0.26 17.95
N PHE A 139 16.35 0.48 17.99
CA PHE A 139 15.38 -0.45 18.58
C PHE A 139 14.63 -1.28 17.52
N TYR A 140 14.56 -0.80 16.28
CA TYR A 140 13.85 -1.44 15.16
C TYR A 140 14.76 -1.58 13.94
N PRO A 141 15.91 -2.28 14.06
CA PRO A 141 16.92 -2.32 13.00
C PRO A 141 16.44 -3.04 11.73
N LYS A 142 15.50 -3.98 11.84
CA LYS A 142 14.91 -4.67 10.68
C LYS A 142 14.03 -3.73 9.88
N GLU A 143 13.10 -3.06 10.53
CA GLU A 143 12.18 -2.08 9.94
C GLU A 143 12.97 -0.90 9.37
N TYR A 144 13.99 -0.41 10.09
CA TYR A 144 14.90 0.61 9.59
C TYR A 144 15.59 0.16 8.29
N THR A 145 16.07 -1.09 8.23
CA THR A 145 16.69 -1.63 7.01
C THR A 145 15.70 -1.69 5.84
N VAL A 146 14.47 -2.12 6.09
CA VAL A 146 13.40 -2.08 5.08
C VAL A 146 13.13 -0.65 4.63
N GLY A 147 13.04 0.30 5.56
CA GLY A 147 12.85 1.71 5.25
C GLY A 147 13.98 2.31 4.41
N GLN A 148 15.24 1.95 4.66
CA GLN A 148 16.35 2.38 3.81
C GLN A 148 16.28 1.77 2.40
N LYS A 149 16.00 0.46 2.29
CA LYS A 149 15.78 -0.20 0.98
C LYS A 149 14.58 0.40 0.23
N ALA A 150 13.57 0.91 0.94
CA ALA A 150 12.43 1.58 0.34
C ALA A 150 12.85 2.88 -0.37
N LEU A 151 13.87 3.59 0.13
CA LEU A 151 14.41 4.78 -0.55
C LEU A 151 15.06 4.41 -1.89
N ASP A 152 15.70 3.25 -1.98
CA ASP A 152 16.24 2.74 -3.25
C ASP A 152 15.12 2.44 -4.24
N ILE A 153 14.01 1.83 -3.79
CA ILE A 153 12.83 1.59 -4.64
C ILE A 153 12.25 2.90 -5.17
N ILE A 154 12.11 3.90 -4.30
CA ILE A 154 11.61 5.23 -4.68
C ILE A 154 12.54 5.87 -5.71
N LYS A 155 13.85 5.81 -5.49
CA LYS A 155 14.84 6.32 -6.43
C LYS A 155 14.74 5.62 -7.79
N ASP A 156 14.65 4.30 -7.82
CA ASP A 156 14.63 3.54 -9.06
C ASP A 156 13.34 3.76 -9.86
N LYS A 157 12.19 3.88 -9.19
CA LYS A 157 10.89 4.03 -9.85
C LYS A 157 10.53 5.47 -10.20
N LEU A 158 10.92 6.42 -9.34
CA LEU A 158 10.50 7.83 -9.44
C LEU A 158 11.64 8.76 -9.84
N ASN A 159 12.89 8.27 -9.85
CA ASN A 159 14.09 9.09 -10.08
C ASN A 159 14.22 10.25 -9.08
N ILE A 160 13.73 10.04 -7.85
CA ILE A 160 13.78 11.01 -6.74
C ILE A 160 14.70 10.46 -5.66
N ASN A 161 15.68 11.27 -5.23
CA ASN A 161 16.53 10.92 -4.09
C ASN A 161 15.93 11.54 -2.83
N LEU A 162 15.42 10.70 -1.95
CA LEU A 162 14.92 11.12 -0.65
C LEU A 162 16.05 11.15 0.40
N PRO A 163 15.97 12.02 1.40
CA PRO A 163 16.88 12.00 2.56
C PRO A 163 16.81 10.65 3.29
N SER A 164 17.92 10.24 3.90
CA SER A 164 17.98 9.00 4.69
C SER A 164 16.95 8.94 5.82
N ASP A 165 16.58 10.10 6.35
CA ASP A 165 15.59 10.26 7.42
C ASP A 165 14.19 9.80 7.00
N GLU A 166 13.84 9.87 5.71
CA GLU A 166 12.58 9.31 5.20
C GLU A 166 12.55 7.79 5.34
N GLY A 167 13.71 7.12 5.30
CA GLY A 167 13.77 5.70 5.58
C GLY A 167 13.37 5.37 7.03
N SER A 168 13.64 6.28 7.97
CA SER A 168 13.13 6.17 9.35
C SER A 168 11.62 6.39 9.40
N SER A 169 11.08 7.33 8.63
CA SER A 169 9.64 7.60 8.56
C SER A 169 8.88 6.40 7.99
N ILE A 170 9.35 5.81 6.89
CA ILE A 170 8.79 4.59 6.32
C ILE A 170 8.86 3.43 7.33
N ALA A 171 10.01 3.26 8.00
CA ALA A 171 10.15 2.25 9.05
C ALA A 171 9.11 2.44 10.17
N LEU A 172 8.81 3.69 10.56
CA LEU A 172 7.81 3.99 11.57
C LEU A 172 6.39 3.55 11.14
N HIS A 173 6.02 3.73 9.87
CA HIS A 173 4.76 3.21 9.35
C HIS A 173 4.67 1.67 9.48
N LEU A 174 5.75 0.96 9.16
CA LEU A 174 5.81 -0.51 9.30
C LEU A 174 5.70 -0.95 10.76
N ILE A 175 6.36 -0.25 11.68
CA ILE A 175 6.30 -0.52 13.13
C ILE A 175 4.86 -0.30 13.66
N ASN A 176 4.19 0.76 13.23
CA ASN A 176 2.82 1.03 13.66
C ASN A 176 1.85 -0.04 13.15
N ALA A 177 2.01 -0.47 11.90
CA ALA A 177 1.19 -1.54 11.33
C ALA A 177 1.37 -2.89 12.06
N GLN A 178 2.56 -3.17 12.62
CA GLN A 178 2.78 -4.34 13.50
C GLN A 178 1.97 -4.26 14.80
N LYS A 179 1.95 -3.07 15.43
CA LYS A 179 1.26 -2.86 16.71
C LYS A 179 -0.25 -3.00 16.56
N ASP A 180 -0.80 -2.47 15.47
CA ASP A 180 -2.23 -2.57 15.18
C ASP A 180 -2.65 -4.00 14.80
N SER A 181 -1.72 -4.79 14.26
CA SER A 181 -1.91 -6.23 13.99
C SER A 181 -1.88 -7.11 15.25
N GLY A 182 -1.66 -6.54 16.44
CA GLY A 182 -1.76 -7.25 17.72
C GLY A 182 -0.52 -8.08 18.12
N MET A 183 0.62 -7.95 17.45
CA MET A 183 1.88 -8.55 17.91
C MET A 183 2.66 -7.57 18.78
N VAL A 184 2.28 -7.53 20.05
CA VAL A 184 3.17 -7.05 21.12
C VAL A 184 3.80 -8.27 21.76
N GLU A 185 5.01 -8.66 21.33
CA GLU A 185 5.87 -9.39 22.25
C GLU A 185 6.34 -8.40 23.32
N LYS A 186 5.68 -8.46 24.48
CA LYS A 186 6.27 -7.94 25.71
C LYS A 186 7.40 -8.89 26.10
N ASN A 187 8.58 -8.30 26.32
CA ASN A 187 9.78 -8.90 26.91
C ASN A 187 9.47 -9.84 28.09
#